data_AF-A0A942RPZ0-F1
#
_entry.id   AF-A0A942RPZ0-F1
#
_cell.length_a   1.000
_cell.length_b   1.000
_cell.length_c   1.000
_cell.angle_alpha   90.00
_cell.angle_beta   90.00
_cell.angle_gamma   90.00
#
_symmetry.space_group_name_H-M   'P 1'
#
loop_
_entity.id
_entity.type
_entity.pdbx_description
1 polymer ?
#
loop_
_entity_poly.entity_id
_entity_poly.type
_entity_poly.pdbx_seq_one_letter_code
_entity_poly.pdbx_strand_id
1 'polypeptide(L)'
;MLNLKIIFILLLIFDFDGCYSQTDLRKVTFEIYQSKNDPLPGVNIRVKGSEDIFETQTNFNGHAELYLTNLNVDIEFSFLGPYFKFKLIEKVDLVKINLSNKKAIFFTKNKITKKLKLKT
;
A
#
# COMPACT_ATOMS: atom_id res chain seq x y z
N MET A 1 -23.31 46.55 24.43
CA MET A 1 -22.72 45.63 25.43
C MET A 1 -22.85 44.22 24.88
N LEU A 2 -21.73 43.58 24.52
CA LEU A 2 -21.73 42.19 24.07
C LEU A 2 -22.09 41.30 25.28
N ASN A 3 -23.11 40.45 25.15
CA ASN A 3 -23.59 39.62 26.24
C ASN A 3 -22.54 38.56 26.59
N LEU A 4 -22.17 38.41 27.88
CA LEU A 4 -21.16 37.47 28.35
C LEU A 4 -21.45 36.03 27.90
N LYS A 5 -22.74 35.67 27.74
CA LYS A 5 -23.17 34.37 27.20
C LYS A 5 -22.73 34.15 25.75
N ILE A 6 -22.74 35.20 24.93
CA ILE A 6 -22.32 35.14 23.52
C ILE A 6 -20.81 34.93 23.42
N ILE A 7 -20.02 35.53 24.31
CA ILE A 7 -18.57 35.34 24.40
C ILE A 7 -18.24 33.88 24.75
N PHE A 8 -18.99 33.30 25.70
CA PHE A 8 -18.79 31.91 26.12
C PHE A 8 -19.12 30.90 25.01
N ILE A 9 -20.17 31.18 24.22
CA ILE A 9 -20.53 30.37 23.05
C ILE A 9 -19.46 30.48 21.95
N LEU A 10 -18.91 31.69 21.72
CA LEU A 10 -17.86 31.89 20.73
C LEU A 10 -16.57 31.15 21.11
N LEU A 11 -16.20 31.09 22.38
CA LEU A 11 -15.03 30.34 22.86
C LEU A 11 -15.14 28.84 22.61
N LEU A 12 -16.34 28.25 22.76
CA LEU A 12 -16.56 26.81 22.55
C LEU A 12 -16.45 26.37 21.08
N ILE A 13 -16.53 27.29 20.12
CA ILE A 13 -16.45 26.95 18.68
C ILE A 13 -14.99 26.84 18.22
N PHE A 14 -14.04 27.47 18.92
CA PHE A 14 -12.61 27.46 18.55
C PHE A 14 -11.82 26.24 19.05
N ASP A 15 -12.40 25.39 19.91
CA ASP A 15 -11.70 24.22 20.45
C ASP A 15 -11.74 22.98 19.53
N PHE A 16 -12.33 23.07 18.33
CA PHE A 16 -12.48 21.93 17.41
C PHE A 16 -11.37 21.79 16.35
N ASP A 17 -10.38 22.68 16.29
CA ASP A 17 -9.34 22.66 15.24
C ASP A 17 -8.27 21.55 15.39
N GLY A 18 -8.33 20.75 16.47
CA GLY A 18 -7.25 19.80 16.83
C GLY A 18 -7.45 18.33 16.46
N CYS A 19 -8.62 17.91 15.95
CA CYS A 19 -8.93 16.47 15.81
C CYS A 19 -8.72 15.94 14.39
N TYR A 20 -7.51 16.12 13.83
CA TYR A 20 -7.07 15.38 12.65
C TYR A 20 -6.08 14.30 13.09
N SER A 21 -6.57 13.07 13.28
CA SER A 21 -5.70 11.89 13.37
C SER A 21 -5.07 11.63 11.99
N GLN A 22 -3.93 12.25 11.70
CA GLN A 22 -3.13 11.92 10.52
C GLN A 22 -2.51 10.55 10.74
N THR A 23 -3.15 9.50 10.23
CA THR A 23 -2.54 8.18 10.14
C THR A 23 -1.39 8.26 9.16
N ASP A 24 -0.15 8.03 9.62
CA ASP A 24 1.03 7.98 8.76
C ASP A 24 0.96 6.77 7.81
N LEU A 25 0.40 7.02 6.61
CA LEU A 25 0.33 6.02 5.54
C LEU A 25 1.65 5.97 4.77
N ARG A 26 2.20 4.77 4.64
CA ARG A 26 3.39 4.49 3.83
C ARG A 26 2.97 3.92 2.49
N LYS A 27 3.50 4.49 1.41
CA LYS A 27 3.23 4.04 0.05
C LYS A 27 4.22 2.95 -0.38
N VAL A 28 3.70 1.85 -0.90
CA VAL A 28 4.47 0.82 -1.61
C VAL A 28 3.96 0.73 -3.04
N THR A 29 4.86 0.87 -4.00
CA THR A 29 4.55 0.68 -5.42
C THR A 29 4.81 -0.77 -5.82
N PHE A 30 3.94 -1.33 -6.64
CA PHE A 30 4.11 -2.64 -7.25
C PHE A 30 4.20 -2.48 -8.77
N GLU A 31 5.14 -3.20 -9.37
CA GLU A 31 5.21 -3.40 -10.82
C GLU A 31 5.11 -4.89 -11.10
N ILE A 32 4.06 -5.34 -11.78
CA ILE A 32 3.81 -6.75 -12.04
C ILE A 32 3.81 -6.97 -13.56
N TYR A 33 4.60 -7.94 -13.98
CA TYR A 33 4.77 -8.28 -15.40
C TYR A 33 4.90 -9.79 -15.58
N GLN A 34 4.41 -10.30 -16.69
CA GLN A 34 4.56 -11.71 -17.04
C GLN A 34 6.00 -11.96 -17.46
N SER A 35 6.51 -11.20 -18.43
CA SER A 35 7.87 -11.25 -18.96
C SER A 35 8.44 -9.83 -19.14
N LYS A 36 9.72 -9.68 -19.52
CA LYS A 36 10.30 -8.35 -19.71
C LYS A 36 9.55 -7.64 -20.84
N ASN A 37 8.92 -6.49 -20.54
CA ASN A 37 8.06 -5.71 -21.43
C ASN A 37 6.62 -6.24 -21.63
N ASP A 38 6.14 -7.11 -20.74
CA ASP A 38 4.77 -7.63 -20.77
C ASP A 38 4.07 -7.32 -19.43
N PRO A 39 3.60 -6.07 -19.23
CA PRO A 39 2.97 -5.66 -17.98
C PRO A 39 1.62 -6.35 -17.79
N LEU A 40 1.28 -6.67 -16.54
CA LEU A 40 0.04 -7.36 -16.22
C LEU A 40 -0.98 -6.40 -15.60
N PRO A 41 -2.02 -5.97 -16.34
CA PRO A 41 -3.12 -5.19 -15.79
C PRO A 41 -4.09 -6.06 -14.99
N GLY A 42 -4.83 -5.45 -14.07
CA GLY A 42 -5.92 -6.12 -13.37
C GLY A 42 -5.48 -7.12 -12.28
N VAL A 43 -4.20 -7.14 -11.91
CA VAL A 43 -3.69 -8.01 -10.83
C VAL A 43 -4.16 -7.45 -9.50
N ASN A 44 -4.93 -8.23 -8.75
CA ASN A 44 -5.39 -7.86 -7.42
C ASN A 44 -4.26 -8.07 -6.41
N ILE A 45 -3.98 -7.06 -5.59
CA ILE A 45 -2.95 -7.07 -4.55
C ILE A 45 -3.64 -6.69 -3.24
N ARG A 46 -3.51 -7.53 -2.21
CA ARG A 46 -4.12 -7.29 -0.90
C ARG A 46 -3.23 -7.67 0.25
N VAL A 47 -3.47 -7.05 1.41
CA VAL A 47 -2.89 -7.49 2.68
C VAL A 47 -3.69 -8.69 3.20
N LYS A 48 -3.02 -9.81 3.42
CA LYS A 48 -3.64 -11.01 3.94
C LYS A 48 -3.87 -10.89 5.45
N GLY A 49 -5.09 -11.18 5.89
CA GLY A 49 -5.43 -11.26 7.32
C GLY A 49 -5.49 -9.91 8.03
N SER A 50 -5.58 -8.81 7.28
CA SER A 50 -5.90 -7.50 7.84
C SER A 50 -7.39 -7.40 8.14
N GLU A 51 -7.75 -6.78 9.26
CA GLU A 51 -9.14 -6.43 9.59
C GLU A 51 -9.66 -5.33 8.65
N ASP A 52 -8.81 -4.35 8.34
CA ASP A 52 -9.08 -3.33 7.33
C ASP A 52 -8.78 -3.85 5.92
N ILE A 53 -9.57 -3.39 4.95
CA ILE A 53 -9.40 -3.72 3.53
C ILE A 53 -8.27 -2.87 2.94
N PHE A 54 -7.04 -3.40 2.97
CA PHE A 54 -5.91 -2.84 2.22
C PHE A 54 -5.71 -3.61 0.92
N GLU A 55 -6.27 -3.09 -0.16
CA GLU A 55 -6.17 -3.69 -1.49
C GLU A 55 -5.96 -2.63 -2.59
N THR A 56 -5.39 -3.07 -3.70
CA THR A 56 -5.17 -2.26 -4.90
C THR A 56 -5.12 -3.17 -6.12
N GLN A 57 -5.19 -2.59 -7.31
CA GLN A 57 -5.13 -3.33 -8.57
C GLN A 57 -4.15 -2.67 -9.54
N THR A 58 -3.47 -3.47 -10.35
CA THR A 58 -2.56 -2.93 -11.37
C THR A 58 -3.31 -2.27 -12.53
N ASN A 59 -2.81 -1.12 -12.95
CA ASN A 59 -3.27 -0.40 -14.15
C ASN A 59 -2.78 -1.06 -15.45
N PHE A 60 -3.09 -0.45 -16.61
CA PHE A 60 -2.67 -0.93 -17.93
C PHE A 60 -1.16 -1.10 -18.11
N ASN A 61 -0.35 -0.42 -17.30
CA ASN A 61 1.11 -0.52 -17.32
C ASN A 61 1.64 -1.53 -16.29
N GLY A 62 0.77 -2.29 -15.63
CA GLY A 62 1.17 -3.26 -14.60
C GLY A 62 1.59 -2.61 -13.28
N HIS A 63 1.26 -1.32 -13.06
CA HIS A 63 1.63 -0.59 -11.86
C HIS A 63 0.46 -0.49 -10.88
N ALA A 64 0.74 -0.62 -9.58
CA ALA A 64 -0.21 -0.36 -8.51
C ALA A 64 0.46 0.37 -7.35
N GLU A 65 -0.32 1.10 -6.57
CA GLU A 65 0.13 1.73 -5.32
C GLU A 65 -0.75 1.23 -4.17
N LEU A 66 -0.12 0.85 -3.07
CA LEU A 66 -0.78 0.42 -1.85
C LEU A 66 -0.31 1.29 -0.69
N TYR A 67 -1.26 1.84 0.06
CA TYR A 67 -1.01 2.70 1.21
C TYR A 67 -1.23 1.89 2.49
N LEU A 68 -0.19 1.78 3.32
CA LEU A 68 -0.14 0.88 4.47
C LEU A 68 0.29 1.63 5.73
N THR A 69 -0.35 1.33 6.86
CA THR A 69 0.07 1.80 8.19
C THR A 69 1.29 1.03 8.70
N ASN A 70 1.42 -0.24 8.32
CA ASN A 70 2.52 -1.13 8.68
C ASN A 70 3.06 -1.87 7.45
N LEU A 71 4.39 -1.94 7.33
CA LEU A 71 5.08 -2.63 6.24
C LEU A 71 5.48 -4.08 6.57
N ASN A 72 5.31 -4.51 7.81
CA ASN A 72 5.56 -5.89 8.24
C ASN A 72 4.31 -6.76 8.05
N VAL A 73 3.81 -6.84 6.82
CA VAL A 73 2.55 -7.51 6.46
C VAL A 73 2.76 -8.60 5.40
N ASP A 74 1.85 -9.55 5.34
CA ASP A 74 1.80 -10.55 4.27
C ASP A 74 0.98 -10.03 3.10
N ILE A 75 1.60 -9.93 1.93
CA ILE A 75 0.94 -9.59 0.67
C ILE A 75 0.51 -10.86 -0.03
N GLU A 76 -0.73 -10.84 -0.50
CA GLU A 76 -1.28 -11.83 -1.41
C GLU A 76 -1.69 -11.15 -2.72
N PHE A 77 -1.37 -11.78 -3.84
CA PHE A 77 -1.82 -11.28 -5.14
C PHE A 77 -2.21 -12.43 -6.08
N SER A 78 -3.12 -12.15 -7.01
CA SER A 78 -3.56 -13.11 -8.02
C SER A 78 -3.88 -12.44 -9.35
N PHE A 79 -3.63 -13.18 -10.42
CA PHE A 79 -3.99 -12.81 -11.78
C PHE A 79 -4.54 -14.07 -12.47
N LEU A 80 -5.86 -14.13 -12.63
CA LEU A 80 -6.59 -15.21 -13.32
C LEU A 80 -6.13 -16.63 -12.92
N GLY A 81 -5.86 -16.87 -11.63
CA GLY A 81 -5.23 -18.11 -11.19
C GLY A 81 -4.85 -18.13 -9.70
N PRO A 82 -3.88 -18.98 -9.31
CA PRO A 82 -3.56 -19.21 -7.91
C PRO A 82 -2.94 -17.98 -7.25
N TYR A 83 -3.15 -17.88 -5.94
CA TYR A 83 -2.63 -16.79 -5.13
C TYR A 83 -1.14 -16.98 -4.84
N PHE A 84 -0.35 -15.93 -5.10
CA PHE A 84 1.03 -15.84 -4.67
C PHE A 84 1.12 -15.06 -3.37
N LYS A 85 2.01 -15.48 -2.48
CA LYS A 85 2.16 -14.88 -1.15
C LYS A 85 3.61 -14.53 -0.87
N PHE A 86 3.83 -13.37 -0.26
CA PHE A 86 5.13 -13.00 0.29
C PHE A 86 4.98 -11.97 1.41
N LYS A 87 5.98 -11.93 2.29
CA LYS A 87 6.06 -10.93 3.36
C LYS A 87 6.76 -9.67 2.88
N LEU A 88 6.14 -8.50 3.08
CA LEU A 88 6.77 -7.20 2.87
C LEU A 88 7.89 -6.96 3.90
N ILE A 89 8.86 -6.12 3.55
CA ILE A 89 9.98 -5.73 4.41
C ILE A 89 9.83 -4.25 4.78
N GLU A 90 10.21 -3.88 6.01
CA GLU A 90 9.91 -2.57 6.63
C GLU A 90 10.37 -1.31 5.88
N LYS A 91 11.27 -1.44 4.91
CA LYS A 91 11.89 -0.30 4.21
C LYS A 91 11.77 -0.43 2.70
N VAL A 92 10.68 -0.97 2.17
CA VAL A 92 10.51 -1.09 0.71
C VAL A 92 9.65 0.04 0.17
N ASP A 93 10.09 0.61 -0.94
CA ASP A 93 9.35 1.63 -1.68
C ASP A 93 8.70 1.04 -2.95
N LEU A 94 9.35 0.00 -3.51
CA LEU A 94 8.95 -0.62 -4.77
C LEU A 94 9.18 -2.14 -4.76
N VAL A 95 8.20 -2.90 -5.23
CA VAL A 95 8.29 -4.35 -5.45
C VAL A 95 8.05 -4.65 -6.93
N LYS A 96 9.06 -5.20 -7.60
CA LYS A 96 8.94 -5.69 -8.98
C LYS A 96 8.71 -7.19 -8.99
N ILE A 97 7.66 -7.64 -9.66
CA ILE A 97 7.23 -9.04 -9.69
C ILE A 97 7.23 -9.53 -11.13
N ASN A 98 8.02 -10.58 -11.36
CA ASN A 98 8.01 -11.32 -12.62
C ASN A 98 7.33 -12.68 -12.40
N LEU A 99 6.19 -12.90 -13.07
CA LEU A 99 5.44 -14.15 -12.93
C LEU A 99 6.07 -15.32 -13.70
N SER A 100 6.68 -15.10 -14.87
CA SER A 100 7.29 -16.19 -15.66
C SER A 100 8.38 -16.93 -14.89
N ASN A 101 9.21 -16.20 -14.13
CA ASN A 101 10.26 -16.80 -13.31
C ASN A 101 9.91 -16.88 -11.82
N LYS A 102 8.68 -16.50 -11.44
CA LYS A 102 8.17 -16.48 -10.07
C LYS A 102 9.14 -15.76 -9.12
N LYS A 103 9.54 -14.52 -9.43
CA LYS A 103 10.45 -13.73 -8.57
C LYS A 103 9.86 -12.39 -8.21
N ALA A 104 10.07 -12.00 -6.95
CA ALA A 104 9.87 -10.64 -6.47
C ALA A 104 11.23 -10.00 -6.12
N ILE A 105 11.42 -8.75 -6.55
CA ILE A 105 12.61 -7.95 -6.27
C ILE A 105 12.16 -6.69 -5.53
N PHE A 106 12.74 -6.47 -4.37
CA PHE A 106 12.40 -5.38 -3.46
C PHE A 106 13.42 -4.27 -3.60
N PHE A 107 12.94 -3.02 -3.65
CA PHE A 107 13.75 -1.84 -3.83
C PHE A 107 13.50 -0.82 -2.72
N THR A 108 14.59 -0.18 -2.29
CA THR A 108 14.59 0.95 -1.36
C THR A 108 15.46 2.05 -1.95
N LYS A 109 14.91 3.25 -2.16
CA LYS A 109 15.62 4.37 -2.79
C LYS A 109 16.36 3.95 -4.07
N ASN A 110 15.65 3.25 -4.96
CA ASN A 110 16.16 2.69 -6.22
C ASN A 110 17.28 1.63 -6.10
N LYS A 111 17.60 1.14 -4.90
CA LYS A 111 18.57 0.06 -4.68
C LYS A 111 17.85 -1.25 -4.39
N ILE A 112 18.33 -2.34 -5.00
CA ILE A 112 17.82 -3.69 -4.70
C ILE A 112 18.20 -4.05 -3.27
N THR A 113 17.21 -4.39 -2.45
CA THR A 113 17.42 -4.81 -1.05
C THR A 113 17.17 -6.30 -0.83
N LYS A 114 16.26 -6.90 -1.58
CA LYS A 114 15.97 -8.34 -1.48
C LYS A 114 15.52 -8.91 -2.81
N LYS A 115 15.82 -10.19 -3.03
CA LYS A 115 15.26 -11.01 -4.11
C LYS A 115 14.61 -12.23 -3.47
N LEU A 116 13.40 -12.57 -3.90
CA LEU A 116 12.62 -13.68 -3.37
C LEU A 116 12.07 -14.52 -4.52
N LYS A 117 12.16 -15.85 -4.40
CA LYS A 117 11.41 -16.77 -5.26
C LYS A 117 10.02 -16.95 -4.66
N LEU A 118 8.99 -16.66 -5.45
CA LEU A 118 7.60 -16.77 -5.07
C LEU A 118 7.20 -18.25 -4.98
N LYS A 119 6.43 -18.55 -3.94
CA LYS A 119 5.77 -19.84 -3.77
C LYS A 119 4.29 -19.66 -4.09
N THR A 120 3.74 -20.65 -4.78
CA THR A 120 2.30 -20.79 -5.02
C THR A 120 1.70 -21.54 -3.84
#